data_AF-A0A6A3GR90-F1
#
_entry.id   AF-A0A6A3GR90-F1
#
_cell.length_a   1.000
_cell.length_b   1.000
_cell.length_c   1.000
_cell.angle_alpha   90.00
_cell.angle_beta   90.00
_cell.angle_gamma   90.00
#
_symmetry.space_group_name_H-M   'P 1'
#
loop_
_entity.id
_entity.type
_entity.pdbx_description
1 polymer ?
#
loop_
_entity_poly.entity_id
_entity_poly.type
_entity_poly.pdbx_seq_one_letter_code
_entity_poly.pdbx_strand_id
1 'polypeptide(L)'
;MSISGPLYRRTPRLFNRSKPGEWGLVWCELALERGELLVALDPDSRSRIATIPVKDCELAHVRSDGRDCIELTINHGKKETFSS
;
A
#
# COMPACT_ATOMS: atom_id res chain seq x y z
N MET A 1 -16.72 -4.22 10.28
CA MET A 1 -15.55 -5.06 10.65
C MET A 1 -14.31 -4.56 9.91
N SER A 2 -13.14 -4.45 10.56
CA SER A 2 -11.88 -4.08 9.92
C SER A 2 -10.78 -5.12 10.18
N ILE A 3 -9.83 -5.21 9.25
CA ILE A 3 -8.62 -6.03 9.37
C ILE A 3 -7.44 -5.06 9.40
N SER A 4 -6.56 -5.17 10.38
CA SER A 4 -5.41 -4.28 10.51
C SER A 4 -4.13 -5.01 10.84
N GLY A 5 -3.01 -4.40 10.49
CA GLY A 5 -1.69 -4.93 10.77
C GLY A 5 -0.58 -4.15 10.09
N PRO A 6 0.67 -4.42 10.47
CA PRO A 6 1.82 -3.81 9.82
C PRO A 6 2.07 -4.45 8.45
N LEU A 7 2.45 -3.63 7.47
CA LEU A 7 2.93 -4.07 6.16
C LEU A 7 4.15 -3.25 5.75
N TYR A 8 5.01 -3.82 4.92
CA TYR A 8 6.00 -3.05 4.19
C TYR A 8 5.38 -2.43 2.95
N ARG A 9 5.47 -1.11 2.81
CA ARG A 9 5.06 -0.37 1.62
C ARG A 9 6.28 0.08 0.83
N ARG A 10 6.26 -0.13 -0.48
CA ARG A 10 7.30 0.36 -1.38
C ARG A 10 6.98 1.79 -1.80
N THR A 11 7.82 2.74 -1.43
CA THR A 11 7.64 4.14 -1.86
C THR A 11 8.29 4.36 -3.23
N PRO A 12 7.62 5.01 -4.20
CA PRO A 12 8.30 5.42 -5.44
C PRO A 12 9.38 6.47 -5.11
N ARG A 13 10.59 6.38 -5.70
CA ARG A 13 11.59 7.45 -5.50
C ARG A 13 11.11 8.72 -6.21
N LEU A 14 11.03 9.83 -5.46
CA LEU A 14 10.58 11.14 -5.96
C LEU A 14 11.37 11.63 -7.18
N PHE A 15 12.65 11.26 -7.30
CA PHE A 15 13.55 11.75 -8.35
C PHE A 15 13.93 10.71 -9.40
N ASN A 16 13.53 9.44 -9.25
CA ASN A 16 13.86 8.40 -10.22
C ASN A 16 12.79 7.31 -10.27
N ARG A 17 11.87 7.46 -11.24
CA ARG A 17 10.78 6.51 -11.48
C ARG A 17 11.22 5.17 -12.07
N SER A 18 12.46 5.07 -12.59
CA SER A 18 12.97 3.82 -13.20
C SER A 18 13.69 2.91 -12.21
N LYS A 19 14.02 3.40 -11.00
CA LYS A 19 14.57 2.56 -9.93
C LYS A 19 13.51 2.32 -8.87
N PRO A 20 13.29 1.06 -8.49
CA PRO A 20 12.23 0.76 -7.56
C PRO A 20 12.68 1.23 -6.16
N GLY A 21 11.78 1.90 -5.44
CA GLY A 21 12.17 2.64 -4.22
C GLY A 21 12.28 1.78 -2.97
N GLU A 22 12.38 2.42 -1.82
CA GLU A 22 12.68 1.77 -0.54
C GLU A 22 11.42 1.26 0.16
N TRP A 23 11.59 0.17 0.91
CA TRP A 23 10.55 -0.42 1.73
C TRP A 23 10.49 0.28 3.09
N GLY A 24 9.33 0.82 3.43
CA GLY A 24 9.04 1.39 4.74
C GLY A 24 7.97 0.60 5.45
N LEU A 25 8.11 0.40 6.77
CA LEU A 25 7.06 -0.19 7.59
C LEU A 25 5.91 0.82 7.76
N VAL A 26 4.69 0.37 7.52
CA VAL A 26 3.46 1.16 7.69
C VAL A 26 2.42 0.33 8.42
N TRP A 27 1.45 1.00 9.03
CA TRP A 27 0.24 0.38 9.55
C TRP A 27 -0.87 0.46 8.50
N CYS A 28 -1.52 -0.67 8.26
CA CYS A 28 -2.62 -0.77 7.31
C CYS A 28 -3.90 -1.18 8.04
N GLU A 29 -5.02 -0.52 7.72
CA GLU A 29 -6.36 -0.91 8.17
C GLU A 29 -7.30 -0.98 6.97
N LEU A 30 -7.84 -2.17 6.71
CA LEU A 30 -8.86 -2.42 5.71
C LEU A 30 -10.25 -2.34 6.34
N ALA A 31 -10.96 -1.25 6.09
CA ALA A 31 -12.34 -1.08 6.50
C ALA A 31 -13.27 -1.77 5.49
N LEU A 32 -13.64 -3.03 5.76
CA LEU A 32 -14.32 -3.92 4.79
C LEU A 32 -15.62 -3.34 4.23
N GLU A 33 -16.43 -2.68 5.06
CA GLU A 33 -17.71 -2.10 4.64
C GLU A 33 -17.52 -0.96 3.64
N ARG A 34 -16.52 -0.12 3.87
CA ARG A 34 -16.16 0.99 2.99
C ARG A 34 -15.42 0.49 1.75
N GLY A 35 -14.65 -0.59 1.89
CA GLY A 35 -13.77 -1.08 0.84
C GLY A 35 -12.54 -0.19 0.67
N GLU A 36 -12.10 0.43 1.77
CA GLU A 36 -10.98 1.36 1.81
C GLU A 36 -9.85 0.77 2.65
N LEU A 37 -8.62 0.86 2.13
CA LEU A 37 -7.40 0.57 2.85
C LEU A 37 -6.77 1.89 3.31
N LEU A 38 -6.77 2.10 4.61
CA LEU A 38 -6.08 3.21 5.27
C LEU A 38 -4.63 2.81 5.50
N VAL A 39 -3.71 3.74 5.22
CA VAL A 39 -2.27 3.55 5.43
C VAL A 39 -1.76 4.70 6.30
N ALA A 40 -1.12 4.35 7.42
CA ALA A 40 -0.55 5.30 8.38
C ALA A 40 0.88 4.91 8.77
N LEU A 41 1.62 5.86 9.32
CA LEU A 41 2.97 5.58 9.86
C LEU A 41 2.92 4.97 11.27
N ASP A 42 1.78 5.08 11.94
CA ASP A 42 1.57 4.60 13.31
C ASP A 42 0.25 3.82 13.44
N PRO A 43 0.16 2.87 14.42
CA PRO A 43 -1.06 2.09 14.65
C PRO A 43 -2.28 2.92 15.06
N ASP A 44 -2.05 4.04 15.75
CA ASP A 44 -3.12 4.95 16.19
C ASP A 44 -3.73 5.74 15.02
N SER A 45 -3.21 5.56 13.80
CA SER A 45 -3.64 6.22 12.57
C SER A 45 -3.59 7.75 12.63
N ARG A 46 -2.77 8.33 13.53
CA ARG A 46 -2.62 9.79 13.66
C ARG A 46 -1.86 10.36 12.47
N SER A 47 -0.93 9.58 11.93
CA SER A 47 -0.11 9.95 10.77
C SER A 47 -0.58 9.21 9.52
N ARG A 48 -1.84 9.41 9.12
CA ARG A 48 -2.40 8.83 7.88
C ARG A 48 -1.70 9.43 6.66
N ILE A 49 -1.17 8.57 5.79
CA ILE A 49 -0.44 8.95 4.58
C ILE A 49 -1.14 8.57 3.29
N ALA A 50 -2.09 7.62 3.33
CA ALA A 50 -2.94 7.29 2.20
C ALA A 50 -4.29 6.70 2.62
N THR A 51 -5.29 6.91 1.77
CA THR A 51 -6.57 6.17 1.76
C THR A 51 -6.72 5.63 0.35
N ILE A 52 -6.79 4.31 0.22
CA ILE A 52 -6.83 3.61 -1.06
C ILE A 52 -8.23 2.97 -1.21
N PRO A 53 -9.04 3.37 -2.20
CA PRO A 53 -10.33 2.75 -2.45
C PRO A 53 -10.13 1.39 -3.16
N VAL A 54 -9.90 0.34 -2.37
CA VAL A 54 -9.52 -0.99 -2.88
C VAL A 54 -10.56 -1.55 -3.86
N LYS A 55 -11.84 -1.23 -3.66
CA LYS A 55 -12.94 -1.64 -4.57
C LYS A 55 -12.76 -1.14 -6.01
N ASP A 56 -12.08 -0.02 -6.18
CA ASP A 56 -11.87 0.62 -7.48
C ASP A 56 -10.44 0.41 -8.01
N CYS A 57 -9.65 -0.46 -7.37
CA CYS A 57 -8.28 -0.76 -7.75
C CYS A 57 -8.17 -2.10 -8.48
N GLU A 58 -7.23 -2.18 -9.43
CA GLU A 58 -6.78 -3.48 -9.94
C GLU A 58 -5.78 -4.09 -8.95
N LEU A 59 -5.92 -5.40 -8.69
CA LEU A 59 -5.09 -6.17 -7.77
C LEU A 59 -4.21 -7.15 -8.55
N ALA A 60 -2.90 -7.13 -8.30
CA ALA A 60 -1.96 -8.08 -8.89
C ALA A 60 -1.01 -8.67 -7.84
N HIS A 61 -0.65 -9.95 -8.02
CA HIS A 61 0.47 -10.56 -7.33
C HIS A 61 1.74 -10.35 -8.14
N VAL A 62 2.78 -9.79 -7.52
CA VAL A 62 4.05 -9.49 -8.18
C VAL A 62 5.21 -9.96 -7.31
N ARG A 63 6.37 -10.24 -7.93
CA ARG A 63 7.63 -10.40 -7.21
C ARG A 63 8.47 -9.15 -7.32
N SER A 64 8.97 -8.67 -6.19
CA SER A 64 9.70 -7.41 -6.12
C SER A 64 10.84 -7.54 -5.13
N ASP A 65 12.09 -7.47 -5.61
CA ASP A 65 13.32 -7.69 -4.84
C ASP A 65 13.32 -9.03 -4.08
N GLY A 66 12.78 -10.08 -4.71
CA GLY A 66 12.67 -11.41 -4.10
C GLY A 66 11.56 -11.56 -3.06
N ARG A 67 10.77 -10.52 -2.79
CA ARG A 67 9.58 -10.56 -1.94
C ARG A 67 8.35 -10.86 -2.78
N ASP A 68 7.41 -11.61 -2.19
CA ASP A 68 6.08 -11.80 -2.74
C ASP A 68 5.21 -10.62 -2.31
N CYS A 69 4.64 -9.92 -3.28
CA CYS A 69 4.00 -8.64 -3.05
C CYS A 69 2.61 -8.59 -3.66
N ILE A 70 1.81 -7.70 -3.11
CA ILE A 70 0.53 -7.27 -3.67
C ILE A 70 0.74 -5.87 -4.25
N GLU A 71 0.38 -5.69 -5.50
CA GLU A 71 0.35 -4.39 -6.18
C GLU A 71 -1.09 -3.95 -6.41
N LEU A 72 -1.42 -2.76 -5.93
CA LEU A 72 -2.68 -2.07 -6.18
C LEU A 72 -2.44 -0.99 -7.23
N THR A 73 -3.16 -1.06 -8.35
CA THR A 73 -3.19 0.02 -9.34
C THR A 73 -4.42 0.87 -9.12
N ILE A 74 -4.18 2.12 -8.70
CA ILE A 74 -5.15 3.17 -8.46
C ILE A 74 -5.25 4.02 -9.74
N ASN A 75 -6.46 4.46 -10.09
CA ASN A 75 -6.82 5.35 -11.20
C ASN A 75 -5.67 6.09 -11.90
N HIS A 76 -5.59 5.98 -13.23
CA HIS A 76 -4.56 6.59 -14.08
C HIS A 76 -3.12 6.05 -13.84
N GLY A 77 -2.99 4.84 -13.31
CA GLY A 77 -1.72 4.09 -13.28
C GLY A 77 -0.84 4.36 -12.07
N LYS A 78 -1.37 5.01 -11.01
CA LYS A 78 -0.64 5.12 -9.74
C LYS A 78 -0.60 3.74 -9.08
N LYS A 79 0.60 3.26 -8.73
CA LYS A 79 0.79 1.95 -8.11
C LYS A 79 1.20 2.07 -6.65
N GLU A 80 0.66 1.20 -5.83
CA GLU A 80 1.05 1.02 -4.43
C GLU A 80 1.38 -0.47 -4.22
N THR A 81 2.60 -0.76 -3.78
CA THR A 81 3.09 -2.13 -3.61
C THR A 81 3.32 -2.44 -2.13
N PHE A 82 2.77 -3.55 -1.66
CA PHE A 82 2.85 -4.00 -0.27
C PHE A 82 3.42 -5.42 -0.16
N SER A 83 4.10 -5.70 0.95
CA SER A 83 4.59 -7.01 1.37
C SER A 83 4.31 -7.18 2.85
N SER A 84 3.99 -8.41 3.28
CA SER A 84 4.11 -8.80 4.69
C SER A 84 5.58 -8.94 5.10
#